data_AF-A0A959QRV5-F1
#
_entry.id   AF-A0A959QRV5-F1
#
_cell.length_a   1.000
_cell.length_b   1.000
_cell.length_c   1.000
_cell.angle_alpha   90.00
_cell.angle_beta   90.00
_cell.angle_gamma   90.00
#
_symmetry.space_group_name_H-M   'P 1'
#
loop_
_entity.id
_entity.type
_entity.pdbx_description
1 polymer ?
#
loop_
_entity_poly.entity_id
_entity_poly.type
_entity_poly.pdbx_seq_one_letter_code
_entity_poly.pdbx_strand_id
1 'polypeptide(L)'
;MKSVIYYILLLPIALLLHDGALAQETAPDTQLHVTLKPVSIKAERDWANDTVRYKYNQMKYYVTTVMPYVQEAVNLYEDLEVKTGQGGISRKERRAYVHQREDELREQFDKEVKALNETQGVLMVKLIARQTGVNIYDMLLEYKNPVAATKWLGWARLHGFNLNRQYNPDDNIMLENIMDELGYPLPYFYKEHEILTAN
;
A
#
# COMPACT_ATOMS: atom_id res chain seq x y z
N MET A 1 -22.28 -40.67 34.38
CA MET A 1 -22.72 -39.71 33.34
C MET A 1 -22.35 -40.21 31.93
N LYS A 2 -22.95 -41.33 31.47
CA LYS A 2 -22.76 -41.87 30.11
C LYS A 2 -24.09 -42.14 29.38
N SER A 3 -25.20 -41.61 29.91
CA SER A 3 -26.56 -41.94 29.44
C SER A 3 -27.30 -40.77 28.76
N VAL A 4 -26.71 -39.58 28.69
CA VAL A 4 -27.31 -38.40 27.99
C VAL A 4 -26.78 -38.27 26.55
N ILE A 5 -25.61 -38.86 26.26
CA ILE A 5 -24.98 -38.84 24.93
C ILE A 5 -25.79 -39.66 23.91
N TYR A 6 -26.52 -40.70 24.35
CA TYR A 6 -27.37 -41.52 23.47
C TYR A 6 -28.63 -40.80 22.96
N TYR A 7 -29.15 -39.81 23.68
CA TYR A 7 -30.34 -39.06 23.26
C TYR A 7 -30.03 -37.94 22.25
N ILE A 8 -28.79 -37.45 22.21
CA ILE A 8 -28.36 -36.40 21.26
C ILE A 8 -27.94 -36.99 19.91
N LEU A 9 -27.53 -38.27 19.88
CA LEU A 9 -27.17 -38.98 18.64
C LEU A 9 -28.36 -39.66 17.92
N LEU A 10 -29.52 -39.82 18.57
CA LEU A 10 -30.71 -40.47 18.00
C LEU A 10 -31.82 -39.52 17.54
N LEU A 11 -31.68 -38.21 17.74
CA LEU A 11 -32.67 -37.21 17.31
C LEU A 11 -32.64 -36.79 15.82
N PRO A 12 -31.59 -37.02 14.99
CA PRO A 12 -31.64 -36.62 13.59
C PRO A 12 -32.33 -37.64 12.66
N ILE A 13 -32.82 -38.77 13.19
CA ILE A 13 -33.41 -39.86 12.37
C ILE A 13 -34.96 -39.80 12.33
N ALA A 14 -35.59 -38.95 13.15
CA ALA A 14 -37.06 -38.87 13.25
C ALA A 14 -37.73 -37.80 12.38
N LEU A 15 -36.98 -37.03 11.56
CA LEU A 15 -37.56 -36.00 10.69
C LEU A 15 -37.49 -36.31 9.19
N LEU A 16 -37.05 -37.51 8.81
CA LEU A 16 -36.86 -37.90 7.41
C LEU A 16 -37.98 -38.76 6.80
N LEU A 17 -39.12 -38.96 7.49
CA LEU A 17 -40.21 -39.79 6.94
C LEU A 17 -41.61 -39.26 7.34
N HIS A 18 -42.02 -38.16 6.71
CA HIS A 18 -43.43 -37.97 6.38
C HIS A 18 -43.53 -37.41 4.96
N ASP A 19 -44.26 -38.13 4.13
CA ASP A 19 -44.23 -38.10 2.68
C ASP A 19 -44.68 -36.77 2.03
N GLY A 20 -44.00 -36.43 0.94
CA GLY A 20 -44.58 -36.48 -0.41
C GLY A 20 -45.59 -35.40 -0.84
N ALA A 21 -45.24 -34.77 -1.98
CA ALA A 21 -46.05 -33.91 -2.87
C ALA A 21 -46.20 -32.45 -2.42
N LEU A 22 -45.79 -31.43 -3.18
CA LEU A 22 -45.79 -31.26 -4.63
C LEU A 22 -44.47 -30.65 -5.13
N ALA A 23 -44.03 -31.15 -6.29
CA ALA A 23 -43.01 -30.51 -7.09
C ALA A 23 -43.52 -29.14 -7.59
N GLN A 24 -42.78 -28.09 -7.28
CA GLN A 24 -42.71 -26.90 -8.09
C GLN A 24 -41.24 -26.73 -8.44
N GLU A 25 -40.86 -27.05 -9.68
CA GLU A 25 -39.59 -26.58 -10.24
C GLU A 25 -39.66 -25.04 -10.29
N THR A 26 -39.25 -24.39 -9.22
CA THR A 26 -38.69 -23.04 -9.35
C THR A 26 -37.24 -23.25 -9.73
N ALA A 27 -36.89 -22.81 -10.93
CA ALA A 27 -35.55 -22.83 -11.48
C ALA A 27 -34.50 -22.47 -10.42
N PRO A 28 -33.26 -23.01 -10.48
CA PRO A 28 -32.17 -22.45 -9.68
C PRO A 28 -32.02 -21.00 -10.13
N ASP A 29 -32.58 -20.08 -9.35
CA ASP A 29 -32.43 -18.65 -9.55
C ASP A 29 -30.93 -18.39 -9.59
N THR A 30 -30.41 -18.27 -10.82
CA THR A 30 -29.04 -17.87 -11.07
C THR A 30 -29.02 -16.38 -10.78
N GLN A 31 -28.98 -16.03 -9.49
CA GLN A 31 -28.80 -14.65 -9.09
C GLN A 31 -27.41 -14.23 -9.53
N LEU A 32 -27.37 -13.43 -10.59
CA LEU A 32 -26.19 -12.72 -11.04
C LEU A 32 -25.77 -11.74 -9.94
N HIS A 33 -24.85 -12.19 -9.08
CA HIS A 33 -24.19 -11.31 -8.12
C HIS A 33 -23.10 -10.52 -8.85
N VAL A 34 -23.48 -9.40 -9.47
CA VAL A 34 -22.53 -8.46 -10.06
C VAL A 34 -22.10 -7.47 -8.98
N THR A 35 -20.89 -7.65 -8.44
CA THR A 35 -20.25 -6.61 -7.64
C THR A 35 -19.82 -5.49 -8.59
N LEU A 36 -20.63 -4.43 -8.65
CA LEU A 36 -20.28 -3.24 -9.43
C LEU A 36 -18.99 -2.66 -8.87
N LYS A 37 -18.06 -2.28 -9.76
CA LYS A 37 -16.91 -1.47 -9.35
C LYS A 37 -17.47 -0.17 -8.76
N PRO A 38 -17.09 0.23 -7.54
CA PRO A 38 -17.57 1.47 -6.96
C PRO A 38 -17.19 2.63 -7.90
N VAL A 39 -18.19 3.40 -8.31
CA VAL A 39 -17.97 4.62 -9.09
C VAL A 39 -17.78 5.76 -8.09
N SER A 40 -16.57 6.31 -8.03
CA SER A 40 -16.28 7.48 -7.21
C SER A 40 -16.90 8.71 -7.89
N ILE A 41 -18.04 9.19 -7.37
CA ILE A 41 -18.59 10.49 -7.76
C ILE A 41 -17.74 11.55 -7.05
N LYS A 42 -16.73 12.07 -7.75
CA LYS A 42 -15.89 13.16 -7.25
C LYS A 42 -16.61 14.48 -7.56
N ALA A 43 -17.08 15.18 -6.54
CA ALA A 43 -17.56 16.55 -6.68
C ALA A 43 -16.39 17.45 -7.13
N GLU A 44 -16.68 18.46 -7.95
CA GLU A 44 -15.67 19.49 -8.25
C GLU A 44 -15.21 20.14 -6.94
N ARG A 45 -13.89 20.29 -6.78
CA ARG A 45 -13.32 20.83 -5.55
C ARG A 45 -13.49 22.34 -5.53
N ASP A 46 -14.23 22.83 -4.55
CA ASP A 46 -14.29 24.26 -4.24
C ASP A 46 -12.96 24.72 -3.64
N TRP A 47 -12.23 25.56 -4.37
CA TRP A 47 -10.95 26.10 -3.91
C TRP A 47 -11.17 27.33 -3.04
N ALA A 48 -10.59 27.33 -1.83
CA ALA A 48 -10.63 28.50 -0.95
C ALA A 48 -9.96 29.74 -1.57
N ASN A 49 -8.87 29.54 -2.33
CA ASN A 49 -8.21 30.58 -3.13
C ASN A 49 -7.35 29.97 -4.26
N ASP A 50 -6.90 30.82 -5.18
CA ASP A 50 -6.06 30.41 -6.31
C ASP A 50 -4.68 29.87 -5.89
N THR A 51 -4.13 30.35 -4.77
CA THR A 51 -2.83 29.86 -4.27
C THR A 51 -2.89 28.40 -3.83
N VAL A 52 -3.97 28.00 -3.16
CA VAL A 52 -4.20 26.60 -2.73
C VAL A 52 -4.38 25.71 -3.96
N ARG A 53 -5.16 26.16 -4.95
CA ARG A 53 -5.32 25.47 -6.24
C ARG A 53 -3.99 25.28 -6.96
N TYR A 54 -3.17 26.34 -7.02
CA TYR A 54 -1.84 26.28 -7.64
C TYR A 54 -0.93 25.27 -6.94
N LYS A 55 -0.83 25.33 -5.59
CA LYS A 55 -0.03 24.39 -4.80
C LYS A 55 -0.48 22.94 -5.01
N TYR A 56 -1.79 22.71 -5.05
CA TYR A 56 -2.35 21.39 -5.31
C TYR A 56 -1.95 20.87 -6.68
N ASN A 57 -2.15 21.66 -7.73
CA ASN A 57 -1.82 21.27 -9.10
C ASN A 57 -0.32 21.04 -9.27
N GLN A 58 0.52 21.85 -8.64
CA GLN A 58 1.97 21.67 -8.65
C GLN A 58 2.37 20.36 -7.95
N MET A 59 1.79 20.07 -6.78
CA MET A 59 2.02 18.81 -6.08
C MET A 59 1.55 17.63 -6.92
N LYS A 60 0.36 17.70 -7.53
CA LYS A 60 -0.17 16.67 -8.42
C LYS A 60 0.76 16.41 -9.59
N TYR A 61 1.26 17.47 -10.23
CA TYR A 61 2.27 17.36 -11.26
C TYR A 61 3.53 16.63 -10.75
N TYR A 62 4.09 17.03 -9.60
CA TYR A 62 5.26 16.36 -9.03
C TYR A 62 5.00 14.89 -8.69
N VAL A 63 3.84 14.57 -8.11
CA VAL A 63 3.42 13.18 -7.83
C VAL A 63 3.41 12.39 -9.13
N THR A 64 2.77 12.90 -10.19
CA THR A 64 2.73 12.21 -11.48
C THR A 64 4.10 12.04 -12.13
N THR A 65 5.01 13.02 -11.93
CA THR A 65 6.39 12.92 -12.44
C THR A 65 7.17 11.80 -11.76
N VAL A 66 7.05 11.65 -10.43
CA VAL A 66 7.87 10.71 -9.68
C VAL A 66 7.27 9.31 -9.56
N MET A 67 5.97 9.16 -9.84
CA MET A 67 5.24 7.91 -9.63
C MET A 67 5.87 6.68 -10.30
N PRO A 68 6.36 6.75 -11.55
CA PRO A 68 6.99 5.58 -12.18
C PRO A 68 8.15 5.01 -11.34
N TYR A 69 8.99 5.87 -10.75
CA TYR A 69 10.11 5.42 -9.90
C TYR A 69 9.65 4.91 -8.55
N VAL A 70 8.61 5.52 -7.98
CA VAL A 70 8.00 5.04 -6.73
C VAL A 70 7.48 3.62 -6.92
N GLN A 71 6.78 3.36 -8.02
CA GLN A 71 6.22 2.05 -8.31
C GLN A 71 7.32 0.99 -8.46
N GLU A 72 8.39 1.29 -9.19
CA GLU A 72 9.52 0.36 -9.33
C GLU A 72 10.21 0.07 -7.99
N ALA A 73 10.38 1.09 -7.13
CA ALA A 73 10.95 0.91 -5.80
C ALA A 73 10.04 0.07 -4.89
N VAL A 74 8.72 0.24 -5.01
CA VAL A 74 7.73 -0.52 -4.24
C VAL A 74 7.65 -1.96 -4.71
N ASN A 75 7.63 -2.19 -6.03
CA ASN A 75 7.71 -3.54 -6.61
C ASN A 75 8.98 -4.27 -6.13
N LEU A 76 10.13 -3.58 -6.15
CA LEU A 76 11.39 -4.12 -5.64
C LEU A 76 11.29 -4.51 -4.15
N TYR A 77 10.65 -3.67 -3.35
CA TYR A 77 10.43 -3.95 -1.93
C TYR A 77 9.51 -5.16 -1.72
N GLU A 78 8.38 -5.22 -2.42
CA GLU A 78 7.44 -6.34 -2.36
C GLU A 78 8.10 -7.67 -2.78
N ASP A 79 8.90 -7.65 -3.86
CA ASP A 79 9.67 -8.81 -4.32
C ASP A 79 10.64 -9.31 -3.24
N LEU A 80 11.28 -8.40 -2.50
CA LEU A 80 12.18 -8.72 -1.39
C LEU A 80 11.44 -9.31 -0.20
N GLU A 81 10.28 -8.76 0.16
CA GLU A 81 9.43 -9.28 1.23
C GLU A 81 8.98 -10.71 0.92
N VAL A 82 8.53 -10.97 -0.32
CA VAL A 82 8.15 -12.31 -0.77
C VAL A 82 9.34 -13.29 -0.68
N LYS A 83 10.50 -12.92 -1.22
CA LYS A 83 11.72 -13.75 -1.17
C LYS A 83 12.21 -14.00 0.25
N THR A 84 12.03 -13.03 1.15
CA THR A 84 12.41 -13.13 2.56
C THR A 84 11.43 -14.04 3.33
N GLY A 85 10.12 -13.83 3.14
CA GLY A 85 9.07 -14.57 3.85
C GLY A 85 9.00 -16.06 3.51
N GLN A 86 9.39 -16.44 2.28
CA GLN A 86 9.46 -17.85 1.85
C GLN A 86 10.72 -18.59 2.36
N GLY A 87 11.45 -18.01 3.32
CA GLY A 87 12.65 -18.60 3.94
C GLY A 87 13.92 -18.51 3.07
N GLY A 88 13.95 -17.66 2.05
CA GLY A 88 14.70 -17.95 0.83
C GLY A 88 16.09 -17.35 0.64
N ILE A 89 16.44 -16.24 1.29
CA ILE A 89 17.72 -15.56 0.99
C ILE A 89 18.38 -14.87 2.19
N SER A 90 19.70 -14.99 2.28
CA SER A 90 20.53 -14.36 3.30
C SER A 90 20.58 -12.84 3.15
N ARG A 91 20.98 -12.13 4.22
CA ARG A 91 21.20 -10.66 4.18
C ARG A 91 22.13 -10.23 3.04
N LYS A 92 23.13 -11.05 2.71
CA LYS A 92 24.08 -10.78 1.62
C LYS A 92 23.38 -10.87 0.26
N GLU A 93 22.57 -11.90 0.05
CA GLU A 93 21.81 -12.09 -1.19
C GLU A 93 20.74 -11.01 -1.37
N ARG A 94 20.06 -10.59 -0.30
CA ARG A 94 19.13 -9.43 -0.35
C ARG A 94 19.80 -8.16 -0.82
N ARG A 95 20.98 -7.84 -0.26
CA ARG A 95 21.78 -6.68 -0.68
C ARG A 95 22.24 -6.79 -2.12
N ALA A 96 22.70 -7.97 -2.53
CA ALA A 96 23.12 -8.21 -3.90
C ALA A 96 21.95 -8.03 -4.89
N TYR A 97 20.77 -8.54 -4.54
CA TYR A 97 19.56 -8.38 -5.35
C TYR A 97 19.13 -6.91 -5.46
N VAL A 98 19.12 -6.16 -4.36
CA VAL A 98 18.85 -4.71 -4.39
C VAL A 98 19.86 -3.99 -5.27
N HIS A 99 21.16 -4.25 -5.10
CA HIS A 99 22.18 -3.59 -5.92
C HIS A 99 22.03 -3.88 -7.41
N GLN A 100 21.75 -5.13 -7.78
CA GLN A 100 21.49 -5.48 -9.17
C GLN A 100 20.28 -4.72 -9.74
N ARG A 101 19.15 -4.74 -9.03
CA ARG A 101 17.92 -4.05 -9.46
C ARG A 101 18.10 -2.54 -9.54
N GLU A 102 18.86 -1.96 -8.62
CA GLU A 102 19.22 -0.54 -8.66
C GLU A 102 20.09 -0.19 -9.86
N ASP A 103 21.04 -1.04 -10.23
CA ASP A 103 21.86 -0.83 -11.42
C ASP A 103 21.02 -0.89 -12.70
N GLU A 104 20.08 -1.83 -12.79
CA GLU A 104 19.11 -1.95 -13.89
C GLU A 104 18.19 -0.72 -13.97
N LEU A 105 17.62 -0.29 -12.84
CA LEU A 105 16.78 0.91 -12.79
C LEU A 105 17.57 2.17 -13.13
N ARG A 106 18.83 2.26 -12.70
CA ARG A 106 19.71 3.36 -13.08
C ARG A 106 19.94 3.37 -14.59
N GLU A 107 20.23 2.25 -15.22
CA GLU A 107 20.41 2.22 -16.68
C GLU A 107 19.17 2.73 -17.44
N GLN A 108 17.97 2.39 -16.95
CA GLN A 108 16.71 2.80 -17.56
C GLN A 108 16.33 4.26 -17.27
N PHE A 109 16.58 4.73 -16.05
CA PHE A 109 15.99 5.98 -15.53
C PHE A 109 17.00 7.04 -15.06
N ASP A 110 18.32 6.82 -15.17
CA ASP A 110 19.35 7.71 -14.62
C ASP A 110 19.18 9.16 -15.07
N LYS A 111 18.90 9.39 -16.35
CA LYS A 111 18.71 10.74 -16.90
C LYS A 111 17.51 11.45 -16.27
N GLU A 112 16.42 10.73 -16.09
CA GLU A 112 15.16 11.30 -15.60
C GLU A 112 15.22 11.54 -14.09
N VAL A 113 15.78 10.58 -13.33
CA VAL A 113 16.01 10.71 -11.88
C VAL A 113 16.95 11.87 -11.59
N LYS A 114 18.02 12.06 -12.39
CA LYS A 114 18.93 13.21 -12.28
C LYS A 114 18.29 14.55 -12.66
N ALA A 115 17.22 14.52 -13.45
CA ALA A 115 16.48 15.72 -13.83
C ALA A 115 15.46 16.16 -12.77
N LEU A 116 15.18 15.32 -11.76
CA LEU A 116 14.30 15.68 -10.67
C LEU A 116 14.88 16.84 -9.86
N ASN A 117 14.04 17.81 -9.54
CA ASN A 117 14.40 18.83 -8.56
C ASN A 117 14.34 18.24 -7.13
N GLU A 118 14.91 18.98 -6.18
CA GLU A 118 15.00 18.54 -4.78
C GLU A 118 13.63 18.20 -4.17
N THR A 119 12.59 19.00 -4.48
CA THR A 119 11.24 18.78 -3.95
C THR A 119 10.62 17.49 -4.51
N GLN A 120 10.81 17.23 -5.80
CA GLN A 120 10.39 15.98 -6.44
C GLN A 120 11.14 14.79 -5.83
N GLY A 121 12.45 14.89 -5.62
CA GLY A 121 13.24 13.85 -4.95
C GLY A 121 12.75 13.54 -3.54
N VAL A 122 12.48 14.57 -2.72
CA VAL A 122 11.90 14.40 -1.36
C VAL A 122 10.52 13.75 -1.44
N LEU A 123 9.69 14.19 -2.38
CA LEU A 123 8.35 13.64 -2.57
C LEU A 123 8.39 12.17 -2.98
N MET A 124 9.30 11.79 -3.87
CA MET A 124 9.51 10.40 -4.28
C MET A 124 9.81 9.50 -3.08
N VAL A 125 10.77 9.90 -2.24
CA VAL A 125 11.13 9.14 -1.03
C VAL A 125 9.95 9.05 -0.06
N LYS A 126 9.22 10.16 0.12
CA LYS A 126 8.01 10.19 0.95
C LYS A 126 6.93 9.23 0.44
N LEU A 127 6.73 9.14 -0.88
CA LEU A 127 5.76 8.24 -1.49
C LEU A 127 6.16 6.76 -1.37
N ILE A 128 7.46 6.44 -1.46
CA ILE A 128 7.96 5.09 -1.17
C ILE A 128 7.65 4.72 0.27
N ALA A 129 7.92 5.61 1.23
CA ALA A 129 7.58 5.40 2.63
C ALA A 129 6.07 5.21 2.83
N ARG A 130 5.25 6.03 2.14
CA ARG A 130 3.79 5.90 2.14
C ARG A 130 3.35 4.51 1.66
N GLN A 131 3.84 4.04 0.52
CA GLN A 131 3.36 2.79 -0.09
C GLN A 131 3.84 1.54 0.64
N THR A 132 5.06 1.55 1.17
CA THR A 132 5.66 0.39 1.86
C THR A 132 5.40 0.35 3.35
N GLY A 133 5.09 1.50 3.99
CA GLY A 133 4.92 1.61 5.44
C GLY A 133 6.21 1.53 6.24
N VAL A 134 7.35 1.36 5.57
CA VAL A 134 8.64 1.23 6.24
C VAL A 134 9.30 2.57 6.51
N ASN A 135 10.19 2.56 7.49
CA ASN A 135 11.11 3.66 7.72
C ASN A 135 12.21 3.64 6.66
N ILE A 136 12.35 4.71 5.88
CA ILE A 136 13.34 4.78 4.79
C ILE A 136 14.77 4.71 5.32
N TYR A 137 15.05 5.28 6.50
CA TYR A 137 16.37 5.16 7.09
C TYR A 137 16.73 3.71 7.40
N ASP A 138 15.79 2.93 7.94
CA ASP A 138 15.99 1.52 8.24
C ASP A 138 16.19 0.70 6.96
N MET A 139 15.39 0.99 5.92
CA MET A 139 15.55 0.40 4.58
C MET A 139 16.96 0.70 4.02
N LEU A 140 17.46 1.93 4.15
CA LEU A 140 18.80 2.29 3.72
C LEU A 140 19.88 1.55 4.52
N LEU A 141 19.74 1.41 5.84
CA LEU A 141 20.70 0.64 6.66
C LEU A 141 20.70 -0.85 6.33
N GLU A 142 19.54 -1.39 5.96
CA GLU A 142 19.40 -2.80 5.60
C GLU A 142 20.08 -3.09 4.27
N TYR A 143 19.73 -2.35 3.23
CA TYR A 143 20.11 -2.66 1.85
C TYR A 143 21.33 -1.89 1.33
N LYS A 144 21.69 -0.76 1.94
CA LYS A 144 22.90 0.01 1.58
C LYS A 144 24.02 -0.16 2.59
N ASN A 145 25.18 0.37 2.22
CA ASN A 145 26.30 0.54 3.14
C ASN A 145 25.97 1.63 4.17
N PRO A 146 26.36 1.48 5.46
CA PRO A 146 26.05 2.47 6.51
C PRO A 146 26.47 3.90 6.17
N VAL A 147 27.58 4.07 5.43
CA VAL A 147 28.08 5.38 4.96
C VAL A 147 27.12 6.03 3.95
N ALA A 148 26.42 5.25 3.14
CA ALA A 148 25.41 5.79 2.23
C ALA A 148 24.18 6.28 3.02
N ALA A 149 23.73 5.52 4.02
CA ALA A 149 22.60 5.91 4.86
C ALA A 149 22.86 7.23 5.62
N THR A 150 24.08 7.46 6.11
CA THR A 150 24.43 8.73 6.78
C THR A 150 24.44 9.92 5.82
N LYS A 151 24.88 9.74 4.56
CA LYS A 151 24.78 10.79 3.53
C LYS A 151 23.33 11.16 3.25
N TRP A 152 22.46 10.16 3.06
CA TRP A 152 21.03 10.37 2.84
C TRP A 152 20.36 11.05 4.04
N LEU A 153 20.72 10.67 5.26
CA LEU A 153 20.24 11.31 6.48
C LEU A 153 20.66 12.79 6.56
N GLY A 154 21.88 13.12 6.15
CA GLY A 154 22.34 14.50 6.03
C GLY A 154 21.55 15.29 4.99
N TRP A 155 21.40 14.73 3.79
CA TRP A 155 20.61 15.33 2.70
C TRP A 155 19.17 15.61 3.16
N ALA A 156 18.50 14.63 3.76
CA ALA A 156 17.12 14.79 4.21
C ALA A 156 16.98 15.96 5.19
N ARG A 157 17.87 16.08 6.17
CA ARG A 157 17.86 17.19 7.13
C ARG A 157 18.03 18.55 6.46
N LEU A 158 18.89 18.66 5.45
CA LEU A 158 19.09 19.90 4.70
C LEU A 158 17.82 20.33 3.93
N HIS A 159 17.03 19.37 3.44
CA HIS A 159 15.77 19.63 2.74
C HIS A 159 14.53 19.60 3.65
N GLY A 160 14.72 19.65 4.98
CA GLY A 160 13.61 19.68 5.94
C GLY A 160 12.79 18.38 6.00
N PHE A 161 13.33 17.27 5.50
CA PHE A 161 12.73 15.95 5.54
C PHE A 161 13.42 15.08 6.60
N ASN A 162 12.64 14.30 7.35
CA ASN A 162 13.19 13.40 8.35
C ASN A 162 12.99 11.95 7.90
N LEU A 163 14.05 11.33 7.40
CA LEU A 163 14.04 9.92 6.97
C LEU A 163 13.72 8.95 8.10
N ASN A 164 13.98 9.33 9.35
CA ASN A 164 13.74 8.48 10.52
C ASN A 164 12.28 8.55 10.99
N ARG A 165 11.46 9.43 10.40
CA ARG A 165 10.05 9.55 10.75
C ARG A 165 9.24 8.66 9.82
N GLN A 166 8.39 7.80 10.40
CA GLN A 166 7.40 7.07 9.62
C GLN A 166 6.45 8.05 8.91
N TYR A 167 5.95 7.63 7.75
CA TYR A 167 4.96 8.41 7.03
C TYR A 167 3.68 8.56 7.86
N ASN A 168 3.15 9.78 7.95
CA ASN A 168 1.88 10.05 8.63
C ASN A 168 0.89 10.65 7.63
N PRO A 169 -0.22 9.98 7.29
CA PRO A 169 -1.22 10.50 6.37
C PRO A 169 -1.90 11.79 6.89
N ASP A 170 -2.08 11.94 8.20
CA ASP A 170 -2.76 13.09 8.81
C ASP A 170 -1.97 14.40 8.62
N ASP A 171 -0.64 14.30 8.56
CA ASP A 171 0.24 15.45 8.28
C ASP A 171 0.30 15.77 6.78
N ASN A 172 -0.27 14.93 5.92
CA ASN A 172 -0.11 14.98 4.47
C ASN A 172 -1.45 14.93 3.71
N ILE A 173 -2.52 15.50 4.28
CA ILE A 173 -3.90 15.50 3.73
C ILE A 173 -3.97 15.90 2.24
N MET A 174 -3.22 16.94 1.83
CA MET A 174 -3.21 17.36 0.42
C MET A 174 -2.63 16.27 -0.49
N LEU A 175 -1.55 15.63 -0.06
CA LEU A 175 -0.92 14.54 -0.80
C LEU A 175 -1.84 13.32 -0.84
N GLU A 176 -2.49 12.96 0.27
CA GLU A 176 -3.44 11.85 0.32
C GLU A 176 -4.60 12.02 -0.64
N ASN A 177 -5.18 13.23 -0.69
CA ASN A 177 -6.22 13.55 -1.65
C ASN A 177 -5.75 13.38 -3.11
N ILE A 178 -4.53 13.81 -3.42
CA ILE A 178 -3.94 13.65 -4.76
C ILE A 178 -3.73 12.18 -5.07
N MET A 179 -3.21 11.41 -4.12
CA MET A 179 -2.96 9.98 -4.30
C MET A 179 -4.25 9.20 -4.54
N ASP A 180 -5.29 9.45 -3.73
CA ASP A 180 -6.62 8.89 -3.95
C ASP A 180 -7.23 9.35 -5.29
N GLU A 181 -7.01 10.62 -5.66
CA GLU A 181 -7.45 11.13 -6.95
C GLU A 181 -6.86 10.34 -8.12
N LEU A 182 -5.56 10.03 -8.02
CA LEU A 182 -4.78 9.29 -9.01
C LEU A 182 -5.00 7.77 -8.97
N GLY A 183 -5.84 7.25 -8.08
CA GLY A 183 -6.15 5.82 -7.97
C GLY A 183 -5.19 5.03 -7.07
N TYR A 184 -4.45 5.71 -6.21
CA TYR A 184 -3.56 5.12 -5.21
C TYR A 184 -4.11 5.37 -3.80
N PRO A 185 -5.19 4.66 -3.39
CA PRO A 185 -5.79 4.86 -2.08
C PRO A 185 -4.78 4.58 -0.96
N LEU A 186 -5.07 5.09 0.24
CA LEU A 186 -4.22 4.88 1.40
C LEU A 186 -4.08 3.36 1.69
N PRO A 187 -2.85 2.83 1.82
CA PRO A 187 -2.63 1.42 2.12
C PRO A 187 -3.33 0.96 3.40
N TYR A 188 -3.71 -0.32 3.45
CA TYR A 188 -4.53 -0.87 4.53
C TYR A 188 -3.86 -0.78 5.91
N PHE A 189 -2.53 -0.87 5.98
CA PHE A 189 -1.79 -0.82 7.23
C PHE A 189 -1.85 0.55 7.94
N TYR A 190 -2.38 1.60 7.31
CA TYR A 190 -2.70 2.85 8.00
C TYR A 190 -4.10 2.88 8.62
N LYS A 191 -5.03 2.04 8.15
CA LYS A 191 -6.41 2.00 8.67
C LYS A 191 -6.51 1.35 10.04
N GLU A 192 -5.61 0.40 10.35
CA GLU A 192 -5.57 -0.23 11.68
C GLU A 192 -5.16 0.76 12.79
N HIS A 193 -4.38 1.80 12.45
CA HIS A 193 -3.97 2.84 13.41
C HIS A 193 -5.13 3.73 13.88
N GLU A 194 -6.16 3.97 13.05
CA GLU A 194 -7.37 4.70 13.48
C GLU A 194 -8.18 3.92 14.53
N ILE A 195 -8.21 2.59 14.45
CA ILE A 195 -9.02 1.74 15.35
C ILE A 195 -8.36 1.62 16.73
N LEU A 196 -7.03 1.64 16.80
CA LEU A 196 -6.26 1.51 18.04
C LEU A 196 -6.09 2.83 18.81
N THR A 197 -6.29 3.98 18.15
CA THR A 197 -6.19 5.31 18.78
C THR A 197 -7.54 5.89 19.18
N ALA A 198 -8.65 5.29 18.72
CA ALA A 198 -10.02 5.69 19.02
C ALA A 198 -10.68 4.97 20.22
N ASN A 199 -9.96 4.08 20.92
CA ASN A 199 -10.42 3.36 22.12
C ASN A 199 -9.65 3.77 23.38
#